data_AF-A0A1S4G107-F1
#
_entry.id   AF-A0A1S4G107-F1
#
_cell.length_a   1.000
_cell.length_b   1.000
_cell.length_c   1.000
_cell.angle_alpha   90.00
_cell.angle_beta   90.00
_cell.angle_gamma   90.00
#
_symmetry.space_group_name_H-M   'P 1'
#
loop_
_entity.id
_entity.type
_entity.pdbx_description
1 polymer ?
#
loop_
_entity_poly.entity_id
_entity_poly.type
_entity_poly.pdbx_seq_one_letter_code
_entity_poly.pdbx_strand_id
1 'polypeptide(L)'
;MGSCLTCFKSPPNATVNSVEAIAGVVAAPETAITDTEAAVNETDDLLAASPIRMTSLGSERKSGSFKKTIGLLNGNINALPDGGSLPGKDLATQISDNDLNKLFEEYKDSQEDAILSEGIERLCCDLGYKPDDFAILVLAWRLDASQMCQFTKSEFIQGLQQMNAASIDDIKLRLEQIVEKLKTDSEEFKLLYRFTFRFGLEPGHRILSLDMAISLWRLVFTVHTPDILPRWLHFLEQHQNIRGIPKDTWNMFLNFVETCDITQYDDTEAWPSLFDDFVEYEQERLKQAGLKASESEGVVEGSEEAAAGVEVLEDDNNNS
;
A
#
# COMPACT_ATOMS: atom_id res chain seq x y z
N MET A 1 17.47 -5.99 11.20
CA MET A 1 16.60 -5.13 10.37
C MET A 1 15.50 -6.01 9.82
N GLY A 2 14.32 -6.00 10.48
CA GLY A 2 13.15 -6.74 10.02
C GLY A 2 12.62 -6.16 8.71
N SER A 3 12.03 -6.99 7.86
CA SER A 3 11.41 -6.53 6.62
C SER A 3 10.16 -5.71 6.96
N CYS A 4 10.07 -4.48 6.43
CA CYS A 4 8.93 -3.55 6.58
C CYS A 4 7.54 -4.22 6.37
N LEU A 5 7.50 -5.29 5.58
CA LEU A 5 6.30 -6.08 5.30
C LEU A 5 5.70 -6.80 6.52
N THR A 6 6.41 -6.99 7.63
CA THR A 6 5.87 -7.71 8.79
C THR A 6 4.75 -6.96 9.50
N CYS A 7 4.70 -5.63 9.38
CA CYS A 7 3.64 -4.82 10.00
C CYS A 7 2.30 -4.91 9.27
N PHE A 8 2.27 -5.34 8.01
CA PHE A 8 1.07 -5.38 7.15
C PHE A 8 0.53 -6.79 6.87
N LYS A 9 1.15 -7.84 7.43
CA LYS A 9 0.67 -9.22 7.24
C LYS A 9 -0.36 -9.57 8.31
N SER A 10 -1.64 -9.53 7.94
CA SER A 10 -2.68 -10.28 8.67
C SER A 10 -2.39 -11.79 8.58
N PRO A 11 -2.51 -12.56 9.68
CA PRO A 11 -2.28 -14.00 9.65
C PRO A 11 -3.38 -14.72 8.85
N PRO A 12 -3.06 -15.82 8.15
CA PRO A 12 -4.08 -16.64 7.51
C PRO A 12 -4.95 -17.30 8.60
N ASN A 13 -6.25 -17.27 8.33
CA ASN A 13 -7.33 -17.83 9.15
C ASN A 13 -6.98 -19.26 9.64
N ALA A 14 -6.75 -19.42 10.95
CA ALA A 14 -6.48 -20.72 11.55
C ALA A 14 -7.79 -21.50 11.69
N THR A 15 -8.08 -22.35 10.72
CA THR A 15 -9.12 -23.37 10.88
C THR A 15 -8.47 -24.62 11.47
N VAL A 16 -8.93 -24.96 12.66
CA VAL A 16 -8.53 -26.11 13.48
C VAL A 16 -8.86 -27.41 12.74
N ASN A 17 -7.92 -28.34 12.65
CA ASN A 17 -8.20 -29.78 12.77
C ASN A 17 -6.93 -30.58 13.06
N SER A 18 -6.94 -31.22 14.22
CA SER A 18 -5.92 -32.08 14.79
C SER A 18 -6.00 -33.49 14.20
N VAL A 19 -4.85 -34.11 13.88
CA VAL A 19 -4.58 -35.53 14.18
C VAL A 19 -3.07 -35.87 14.10
N GLU A 20 -2.54 -36.19 15.28
CA GLU A 20 -1.54 -37.21 15.67
C GLU A 20 -0.31 -37.55 14.81
N ALA A 21 0.84 -37.12 15.36
CA ALA A 21 2.13 -37.80 15.61
C ALA A 21 2.43 -39.22 15.07
N ILE A 22 3.66 -39.40 14.56
CA ILE A 22 4.59 -40.47 14.96
C ILE A 22 6.05 -40.09 14.65
N ALA A 23 6.94 -40.55 15.53
CA ALA A 23 8.34 -40.18 15.71
C ALA A 23 9.34 -40.88 14.79
N GLY A 24 10.57 -40.35 14.69
CA GLY A 24 11.70 -41.03 14.07
C GLY A 24 13.02 -40.24 14.07
N VAL A 25 13.75 -40.31 15.19
CA VAL A 25 15.15 -39.85 15.37
C VAL A 25 16.11 -40.86 14.76
N VAL A 26 17.10 -40.46 13.94
CA VAL A 26 18.49 -41.01 14.01
C VAL A 26 19.52 -40.05 13.37
N ALA A 27 20.71 -40.03 13.96
CA ALA A 27 21.86 -39.16 13.76
C ALA A 27 22.78 -39.50 12.56
N ALA A 28 23.72 -38.58 12.30
CA ALA A 28 24.83 -38.60 11.33
C ALA A 28 25.82 -39.79 11.49
N PRO A 29 26.83 -39.94 10.59
CA PRO A 29 28.09 -39.21 10.78
C PRO A 29 28.83 -38.73 9.49
N GLU A 30 29.75 -37.79 9.73
CA GLU A 30 30.83 -37.30 8.84
C GLU A 30 31.85 -38.37 8.44
N THR A 31 32.44 -38.21 7.23
CA THR A 31 33.88 -38.44 6.98
C THR A 31 34.37 -37.58 5.81
N ALA A 32 35.43 -36.80 6.05
CA ALA A 32 36.26 -36.12 5.05
C ALA A 32 37.24 -37.08 4.36
N ILE A 33 37.85 -36.68 3.23
CA ILE A 33 39.27 -36.90 2.80
C ILE A 33 39.53 -36.26 1.39
N THR A 34 40.40 -35.23 1.40
CA THR A 34 41.50 -34.78 0.49
C THR A 34 41.42 -34.72 -1.06
N ASP A 35 41.71 -33.50 -1.55
CA ASP A 35 42.71 -33.03 -2.54
C ASP A 35 43.02 -33.79 -3.84
N THR A 36 42.92 -33.08 -4.98
CA THR A 36 44.03 -33.00 -5.97
C THR A 36 43.91 -31.74 -6.85
N GLU A 37 45.00 -30.97 -6.95
CA GLU A 37 45.27 -29.87 -7.89
C GLU A 37 45.36 -30.34 -9.36
N ALA A 38 45.01 -29.45 -10.30
CA ALA A 38 45.74 -29.29 -11.55
C ALA A 38 45.52 -27.89 -12.13
N ALA A 39 46.55 -27.04 -12.06
CA ALA A 39 46.70 -25.82 -12.83
C ALA A 39 47.36 -26.12 -14.18
N VAL A 40 46.95 -25.44 -15.26
CA VAL A 40 47.84 -25.13 -16.39
C VAL A 40 47.50 -23.74 -16.95
N ASN A 41 48.55 -22.95 -17.11
CA ASN A 41 48.66 -21.55 -17.46
C ASN A 41 48.55 -21.23 -18.96
N GLU A 42 48.20 -19.95 -19.22
CA GLU A 42 48.78 -18.95 -20.16
C GLU A 42 48.87 -19.29 -21.66
N THR A 43 48.61 -18.36 -22.60
CA THR A 43 49.26 -17.05 -22.82
C THR A 43 48.30 -16.03 -23.46
N ASP A 44 48.23 -14.79 -22.98
CA ASP A 44 49.03 -13.59 -23.39
C ASP A 44 48.87 -13.19 -24.87
N ASP A 45 48.28 -12.02 -25.16
CA ASP A 45 49.01 -10.74 -25.14
C ASP A 45 48.26 -9.61 -25.91
N LEU A 46 48.11 -8.46 -25.21
CA LEU A 46 48.42 -7.08 -25.62
C LEU A 46 47.65 -6.45 -26.81
N LEU A 47 47.18 -5.18 -26.76
CA LEU A 47 47.80 -3.92 -26.32
C LEU A 47 46.68 -2.95 -25.87
N ALA A 48 46.75 -2.32 -24.68
CA ALA A 48 47.46 -1.07 -24.34
C ALA A 48 46.86 0.19 -25.04
N ALA A 49 46.69 1.37 -24.43
CA ALA A 49 46.87 1.88 -23.07
C ALA A 49 46.15 3.25 -22.98
N SER A 50 45.55 3.52 -21.82
CA SER A 50 45.51 4.71 -20.93
C SER A 50 46.22 6.04 -21.33
N PRO A 51 46.21 7.12 -20.50
CA PRO A 51 45.24 7.67 -19.52
C PRO A 51 45.08 9.22 -19.65
N ILE A 52 44.34 9.90 -18.74
CA ILE A 52 44.85 10.99 -17.84
C ILE A 52 43.76 11.93 -17.26
N ARG A 53 43.85 12.11 -15.94
CA ARG A 53 43.52 13.24 -15.01
C ARG A 53 42.11 13.58 -14.53
N MET A 54 41.99 13.48 -13.20
CA MET A 54 41.26 14.36 -12.29
C MET A 54 41.54 15.86 -12.50
N THR A 55 40.48 16.66 -12.39
CA THR A 55 40.50 17.94 -11.66
C THR A 55 39.23 18.07 -10.83
N SER A 56 39.42 18.41 -9.55
CA SER A 56 38.41 18.84 -8.59
C SER A 56 37.99 20.27 -8.88
N LEU A 57 36.68 20.56 -8.80
CA LEU A 57 36.12 21.87 -8.46
C LEU A 57 34.71 21.65 -7.91
N GLY A 58 34.52 22.04 -6.66
CA GLY A 58 33.29 21.88 -5.92
C GLY A 58 32.14 22.73 -6.49
N SER A 59 30.92 22.24 -6.28
CA SER A 59 29.75 23.10 -6.21
C SER A 59 28.67 22.38 -5.39
N GLU A 60 28.47 22.91 -4.18
CA GLU A 60 27.35 22.62 -3.30
C GLU A 60 26.04 22.83 -4.05
N ARG A 61 25.15 21.82 -4.07
CA ARG A 61 23.75 22.04 -4.46
C ARG A 61 22.87 21.73 -3.26
N LYS A 62 22.44 22.84 -2.65
CA LYS A 62 21.46 22.89 -1.57
C LYS A 62 20.15 22.25 -1.99
N SER A 63 19.60 21.52 -1.03
CA SER A 63 18.23 21.02 -0.95
C SER A 63 17.21 22.08 -1.37
N GLY A 64 16.46 21.79 -2.44
CA GLY A 64 15.29 22.56 -2.86
C GLY A 64 14.06 22.08 -2.10
N SER A 65 13.86 22.62 -0.90
CA SER A 65 12.61 22.46 -0.16
C SER A 65 11.51 23.27 -0.85
N PHE A 66 10.62 22.58 -1.56
CA PHE A 66 9.39 23.14 -2.08
C PHE A 66 8.43 23.41 -0.91
N LYS A 67 8.46 24.60 -0.34
CA LYS A 67 7.41 25.08 0.56
C LYS A 67 6.16 25.36 -0.27
N LYS A 68 5.19 24.45 -0.24
CA LYS A 68 3.83 24.73 -0.72
C LYS A 68 3.00 25.20 0.47
N THR A 69 2.81 26.52 0.53
CA THR A 69 1.90 27.19 1.45
C THR A 69 0.47 26.71 1.18
N ILE A 70 -0.12 25.99 2.13
CA ILE A 70 -1.58 25.79 2.18
C ILE A 70 -2.19 27.12 2.64
N GLY A 71 -2.96 27.75 1.76
CA GLY A 71 -3.65 29.00 2.02
C GLY A 71 -4.79 28.79 3.01
N LEU A 72 -4.76 29.55 4.12
CA LEU A 72 -5.90 29.70 5.01
C LEU A 72 -6.88 30.71 4.39
N LEU A 73 -8.10 30.26 4.14
CA LEU A 73 -9.23 31.12 3.79
C LEU A 73 -9.71 31.81 5.07
N ASN A 74 -9.38 33.09 5.23
CA ASN A 74 -10.01 33.95 6.24
C ASN A 74 -11.08 34.81 5.54
N GLY A 75 -12.35 34.50 5.83
CA GLY A 75 -13.49 35.30 5.42
C GLY A 75 -13.50 36.66 6.12
N ASN A 76 -13.76 37.70 5.34
CA ASN A 76 -13.80 39.10 5.72
C ASN A 76 -15.19 39.48 6.27
N ILE A 77 -15.28 40.26 7.36
CA ILE A 77 -16.51 40.99 7.74
C ILE A 77 -16.15 42.38 8.31
N ASN A 78 -16.54 43.42 7.56
CA ASN A 78 -16.93 44.81 7.89
C ASN A 78 -16.16 45.69 8.92
N ALA A 79 -15.50 46.71 8.35
CA ALA A 79 -15.40 48.15 8.67
C ALA A 79 -15.81 48.79 10.04
N LEU A 80 -14.83 49.57 10.56
CA LEU A 80 -14.84 50.91 11.24
C LEU A 80 -15.22 51.06 12.75
N PRO A 81 -14.80 52.15 13.45
CA PRO A 81 -13.92 52.04 14.63
C PRO A 81 -14.46 52.74 15.91
N ASP A 82 -13.67 52.63 16.98
CA ASP A 82 -13.50 53.58 18.11
C ASP A 82 -13.78 53.03 19.52
N GLY A 83 -12.84 53.34 20.42
CA GLY A 83 -12.99 53.46 21.87
C GLY A 83 -13.43 52.25 22.70
N GLY A 84 -12.48 51.57 23.37
CA GLY A 84 -12.81 50.77 24.56
C GLY A 84 -11.79 49.70 24.92
N SER A 85 -10.96 49.99 25.93
CA SER A 85 -10.05 49.04 26.56
C SER A 85 -10.81 47.96 27.33
N LEU A 86 -10.61 46.69 26.96
CA LEU A 86 -10.86 45.49 27.77
C LEU A 86 -9.80 44.43 27.39
N PRO A 87 -9.25 43.65 28.34
CA PRO A 87 -8.28 42.62 28.03
C PRO A 87 -9.00 41.37 27.51
N GLY A 88 -9.18 41.30 26.19
CA GLY A 88 -9.61 40.08 25.51
C GLY A 88 -8.47 39.06 25.51
N LYS A 89 -8.68 37.92 26.18
CA LYS A 89 -7.86 36.72 26.01
C LYS A 89 -8.11 36.15 24.61
N ASP A 90 -7.42 36.66 23.62
CA ASP A 90 -7.14 35.91 22.39
C ASP A 90 -5.83 35.16 22.59
N LEU A 91 -5.87 34.12 23.43
CA LEU A 91 -4.82 33.11 23.46
C LEU A 91 -5.27 32.01 22.49
N ALA A 92 -4.87 32.13 21.22
CA ALA A 92 -4.58 30.92 20.47
C ALA A 92 -3.51 30.19 21.29
N THR A 93 -3.90 29.17 22.05
CA THR A 93 -2.99 28.38 22.88
C THR A 93 -1.94 27.80 21.95
N GLN A 94 -0.77 28.42 21.89
CA GLN A 94 0.35 27.90 21.14
C GLN A 94 0.69 26.55 21.77
N ILE A 95 0.66 25.48 20.97
CA ILE A 95 1.06 24.16 21.44
C ILE A 95 2.49 24.29 21.95
N SER A 96 2.68 23.89 23.21
CA SER A 96 3.97 23.95 23.88
C SER A 96 4.89 22.89 23.29
N ASP A 97 6.00 23.33 22.68
CA ASP A 97 7.05 22.43 22.20
C ASP A 97 7.52 21.48 23.31
N ASN A 98 7.51 21.91 24.57
CA ASN A 98 7.91 21.09 25.70
C ASN A 98 6.97 19.88 25.89
N ASP A 99 5.66 20.07 25.70
CA ASP A 99 4.70 18.98 25.86
C ASP A 99 4.75 17.99 24.70
N LEU A 100 4.96 18.47 23.48
CA LEU A 100 5.23 17.60 22.31
C LEU A 100 6.55 16.85 22.44
N ASN A 101 7.59 17.48 22.99
CA ASN A 101 8.85 16.81 23.27
C ASN A 101 8.66 15.66 24.27
N LYS A 102 7.92 15.88 25.36
CA LYS A 102 7.62 14.81 26.33
C LYS A 102 6.89 13.66 25.67
N LEU A 103 5.84 13.96 24.88
CA LEU A 103 5.08 12.95 24.16
C LEU A 103 5.98 12.15 23.18
N PHE A 104 6.88 12.83 22.48
CA PHE A 104 7.85 12.15 21.61
C PHE A 104 8.74 11.18 22.39
N GLU A 105 9.31 11.60 23.53
CA GLU A 105 10.19 10.74 24.35
C GLU A 105 9.45 9.52 24.94
N GLU A 106 8.11 9.54 25.05
CA GLU A 106 7.34 8.36 25.47
C GLU A 106 7.39 7.21 24.43
N TYR A 107 7.43 7.55 23.15
CA TYR A 107 7.42 6.57 22.05
C TYR A 107 8.78 6.34 21.40
N LYS A 108 9.74 7.23 21.64
CA LYS A 108 11.08 7.20 21.07
C LYS A 108 11.82 5.89 21.38
N ASP A 109 12.66 5.47 20.43
CA ASP A 109 13.59 4.37 20.60
C ASP A 109 14.71 4.68 21.61
N SER A 110 15.25 3.63 22.25
CA SER A 110 16.30 3.79 23.25
C SER A 110 17.68 4.16 22.67
N GLN A 111 17.92 3.83 21.40
CA GLN A 111 19.21 3.98 20.72
C GLN A 111 19.16 5.05 19.61
N GLU A 112 18.00 5.26 18.99
CA GLU A 112 17.83 6.23 17.90
C GLU A 112 16.98 7.45 18.30
N ASP A 113 17.26 8.63 17.72
CA ASP A 113 16.44 9.84 17.91
C ASP A 113 15.18 9.86 17.03
N ALA A 114 14.46 8.74 17.06
CA ALA A 114 13.26 8.50 16.27
C ALA A 114 12.32 7.52 16.99
N ILE A 115 11.04 7.58 16.64
CA ILE A 115 10.06 6.55 16.98
C ILE A 115 10.15 5.48 15.90
N LEU A 116 10.62 4.28 16.25
CA LEU A 116 10.72 3.13 15.34
C LEU A 116 9.49 2.21 15.47
N SER A 117 9.52 1.03 14.87
CA SER A 117 8.42 0.06 14.84
C SER A 117 7.75 -0.17 16.21
N GLU A 118 8.52 -0.47 17.27
CA GLU A 118 7.96 -0.73 18.61
C GLU A 118 7.27 0.51 19.21
N GLY A 119 7.82 1.70 18.96
CA GLY A 119 7.23 2.97 19.37
C GLY A 119 5.95 3.29 18.61
N ILE A 120 5.94 3.02 17.29
CA ILE A 120 4.77 3.19 16.43
C ILE A 120 3.65 2.23 16.87
N GLU A 121 3.96 0.97 17.17
CA GLU A 121 2.96 0.01 17.65
C GLU A 121 2.29 0.46 18.96
N ARG A 122 3.08 0.96 19.92
CA ARG A 122 2.55 1.53 21.16
C ARG A 122 1.69 2.76 20.90
N LEU A 123 2.15 3.68 20.05
CA LEU A 123 1.38 4.86 19.65
C LEU A 123 0.04 4.47 18.99
N CYS A 124 0.05 3.48 18.09
CA CYS A 124 -1.17 2.96 17.46
C CYS A 124 -2.13 2.38 18.50
N CYS A 125 -1.60 1.61 19.46
CA CYS A 125 -2.38 1.04 20.56
C CYS A 125 -3.08 2.13 21.40
N ASP A 126 -2.34 3.17 21.79
CA ASP A 126 -2.88 4.27 22.59
C ASP A 126 -3.93 5.10 21.82
N LEU A 127 -3.76 5.24 20.50
CA LEU A 127 -4.75 5.87 19.63
C LEU A 127 -5.99 4.97 19.39
N GLY A 128 -5.86 3.66 19.61
CA GLY A 128 -6.90 2.66 19.35
C GLY A 128 -7.00 2.23 17.89
N TYR A 129 -5.88 2.25 17.16
CA TYR A 129 -5.77 1.77 15.77
C TYR A 129 -4.77 0.63 15.66
N LYS A 130 -4.89 -0.15 14.58
CA LYS A 130 -3.83 -1.07 14.16
C LYS A 130 -2.80 -0.35 13.30
N PRO A 131 -1.53 -0.81 13.28
CA PRO A 131 -0.48 -0.23 12.43
C PRO A 131 -0.83 -0.19 10.93
N ASP A 132 -1.69 -1.11 10.47
CA ASP A 132 -2.16 -1.22 9.09
C ASP A 132 -3.52 -0.54 8.84
N ASP A 133 -4.06 0.23 9.79
CA ASP A 133 -5.31 0.98 9.58
C ASP A 133 -5.07 2.22 8.70
N PHE A 134 -6.07 2.59 7.89
CA PHE A 134 -6.04 3.79 7.03
C PHE A 134 -5.74 5.07 7.81
N ALA A 135 -6.26 5.17 9.05
CA ALA A 135 -5.99 6.30 9.93
C ALA A 135 -4.48 6.46 10.21
N ILE A 136 -3.71 5.37 10.33
CA ILE A 136 -2.26 5.45 10.56
C ILE A 136 -1.52 5.90 9.31
N LEU A 137 -1.98 5.52 8.11
CA LEU A 137 -1.48 6.10 6.86
C LEU A 137 -1.74 7.62 6.80
N VAL A 138 -2.93 8.07 7.21
CA VAL A 138 -3.27 9.49 7.30
C VAL A 138 -2.37 10.20 8.31
N LEU A 139 -2.11 9.60 9.48
CA LEU A 139 -1.20 10.17 10.47
C LEU A 139 0.20 10.35 9.86
N ALA A 140 0.76 9.31 9.24
CA ALA A 140 2.06 9.38 8.58
C ALA A 140 2.11 10.50 7.52
N TRP A 141 1.03 10.69 6.75
CA TRP A 141 0.90 11.79 5.80
C TRP A 141 0.88 13.16 6.47
N ARG A 142 0.16 13.33 7.58
CA ARG A 142 0.11 14.59 8.33
C ARG A 142 1.42 14.93 9.04
N LEU A 143 2.22 13.92 9.37
CA LEU A 143 3.59 14.10 9.88
C LEU A 143 4.61 14.33 8.76
N ASP A 144 4.20 14.29 7.49
CA ASP A 144 5.07 14.28 6.30
C ASP A 144 6.19 13.23 6.40
N ALA A 145 5.88 12.05 6.93
CA ALA A 145 6.84 11.00 7.18
C ALA A 145 7.60 10.62 5.90
N SER A 146 8.92 10.56 6.02
CA SER A 146 9.82 10.26 4.92
C SER A 146 9.95 8.75 4.66
N GLN A 147 9.81 7.93 5.70
CA GLN A 147 10.02 6.48 5.64
C GLN A 147 8.97 5.73 6.47
N MET A 148 8.56 4.56 5.99
CA MET A 148 7.75 3.61 6.77
C MET A 148 8.47 3.12 8.03
N CYS A 149 7.68 2.83 9.07
CA CYS A 149 8.16 2.32 10.35
C CYS A 149 9.13 3.27 11.10
N GLN A 150 9.14 4.55 10.75
CA GLN A 150 9.96 5.56 11.43
C GLN A 150 9.27 6.92 11.44
N PHE A 151 9.23 7.57 12.60
CA PHE A 151 8.98 9.01 12.71
C PHE A 151 10.16 9.67 13.40
N THR A 152 10.84 10.57 12.70
CA THR A 152 11.87 11.42 13.29
C THR A 152 11.25 12.43 14.25
N LYS A 153 12.03 12.94 15.20
CA LYS A 153 11.59 13.99 16.12
C LYS A 153 11.02 15.21 15.41
N SER A 154 11.65 15.60 14.30
CA SER A 154 11.23 16.73 13.48
C SER A 154 9.86 16.50 12.84
N GLU A 155 9.66 15.35 12.21
CA GLU A 155 8.37 14.97 11.57
C GLU A 155 7.25 14.93 12.61
N PHE A 156 7.51 14.28 13.77
CA PHE A 156 6.52 14.13 14.83
C PHE A 156 6.10 15.48 15.41
N ILE A 157 7.05 16.31 15.85
CA ILE A 157 6.73 17.60 16.48
C ILE A 157 6.07 18.55 15.47
N GLN A 158 6.66 18.72 14.28
CA GLN A 158 6.12 19.67 13.29
C GLN A 158 4.76 19.23 12.76
N GLY A 159 4.58 17.93 12.53
CA GLY A 159 3.31 17.38 12.09
C GLY A 159 2.20 17.57 13.11
N LEU A 160 2.48 17.29 14.40
CA LEU A 160 1.50 17.48 15.47
C LEU A 160 1.15 18.95 15.71
N GLN A 161 2.13 19.86 15.60
CA GLN A 161 1.88 21.30 15.59
C GLN A 161 0.93 21.69 14.45
N GLN A 162 1.16 21.20 13.23
CA GLN A 162 0.31 21.49 12.07
C GLN A 162 -1.07 20.84 12.16
N MET A 163 -1.19 19.71 12.84
CA MET A 163 -2.47 19.06 13.17
C MET A 163 -3.21 19.77 14.30
N ASN A 164 -2.56 20.70 15.00
CA ASN A 164 -3.06 21.32 16.22
C ASN A 164 -3.49 20.26 17.26
N ALA A 165 -2.58 19.31 17.55
CA ALA A 165 -2.74 18.23 18.51
C ALA A 165 -1.56 18.18 19.48
N ALA A 166 -1.83 18.14 20.79
CA ALA A 166 -0.80 18.17 21.83
C ALA A 166 -0.81 16.93 22.76
N SER A 167 -1.78 16.04 22.58
CA SER A 167 -1.99 14.82 23.38
C SER A 167 -2.54 13.68 22.51
N ILE A 168 -2.54 12.45 23.02
CA ILE A 168 -3.12 11.29 22.33
C ILE A 168 -4.60 11.50 21.99
N ASP A 169 -5.38 12.06 22.91
CA ASP A 169 -6.79 12.38 22.69
C ASP A 169 -6.97 13.41 21.57
N ASP A 170 -6.12 14.45 21.53
CA ASP A 170 -6.14 15.42 20.43
C ASP A 170 -5.78 14.77 19.10
N ILE A 171 -4.73 13.95 19.06
CA ILE A 171 -4.28 13.27 17.83
C ILE A 171 -5.42 12.43 17.29
N LYS A 172 -6.05 11.62 18.15
CA LYS A 172 -7.19 10.77 17.78
C LYS A 172 -8.34 11.59 17.21
N LEU A 173 -8.77 12.64 17.93
CA LEU A 173 -9.85 13.52 17.49
C LEU A 173 -9.56 14.18 16.13
N ARG A 174 -8.34 14.70 15.96
CA ARG A 174 -7.91 15.33 14.69
C ARG A 174 -7.84 14.32 13.56
N LEU A 175 -7.38 13.11 13.85
CA LEU A 175 -7.25 12.06 12.86
C LEU A 175 -8.61 11.61 12.34
N GLU A 176 -9.58 11.40 13.24
CA GLU A 176 -10.97 11.10 12.89
C GLU A 176 -11.59 12.20 12.00
N GLN A 177 -11.36 13.47 12.34
CA GLN A 177 -11.84 14.61 11.53
C GLN A 177 -11.22 14.63 10.12
N ILE A 178 -9.92 14.35 10.00
CA ILE A 178 -9.22 14.35 8.71
C ILE A 178 -9.67 13.16 7.86
N VAL A 179 -9.84 11.98 8.47
CA VAL A 179 -10.38 10.79 7.79
C VAL A 179 -11.78 11.07 7.25
N GLU A 180 -12.65 11.73 8.01
CA GLU A 180 -13.98 12.10 7.54
C GLU A 180 -13.91 13.11 6.39
N LYS A 181 -13.03 14.11 6.47
CA LYS A 181 -12.81 15.08 5.39
C LYS A 181 -12.38 14.39 4.09
N LEU A 182 -11.45 13.43 4.17
CA LEU A 182 -10.93 12.68 3.02
C LEU A 182 -11.99 11.85 2.29
N LYS A 183 -13.15 11.58 2.91
CA LYS A 183 -14.30 10.93 2.25
C LYS A 183 -15.04 11.81 1.24
N THR A 184 -14.73 13.11 1.19
CA THR A 184 -15.46 14.06 0.35
C THR A 184 -14.54 15.01 -0.41
N ASP A 185 -13.33 15.25 0.12
CA ASP A 185 -12.36 16.15 -0.48
C ASP A 185 -11.41 15.37 -1.42
N SER A 186 -11.76 15.35 -2.71
CA SER A 186 -10.99 14.66 -3.75
C SER A 186 -9.58 15.21 -3.92
N GLU A 187 -9.36 16.50 -3.67
CA GLU A 187 -8.05 17.12 -3.86
C GLU A 187 -7.10 16.76 -2.72
N GLU A 188 -7.58 16.76 -1.47
CA GLU A 188 -6.80 16.22 -0.34
C GLU A 188 -6.53 14.73 -0.51
N PHE A 189 -7.51 13.96 -0.99
CA PHE A 189 -7.31 12.54 -1.28
C PHE A 189 -6.21 12.32 -2.32
N LYS A 190 -6.18 13.11 -3.41
CA LYS A 190 -5.10 13.06 -4.41
C LYS A 190 -3.72 13.35 -3.80
N LEU A 191 -3.64 14.25 -2.83
CA LEU A 191 -2.38 14.53 -2.12
C LEU A 191 -1.94 13.33 -1.27
N LEU A 192 -2.85 12.73 -0.50
CA LEU A 192 -2.61 11.51 0.27
C LEU A 192 -2.18 10.34 -0.64
N TYR A 193 -2.87 10.15 -1.76
CA TYR A 193 -2.58 9.09 -2.71
C TYR A 193 -1.16 9.20 -3.30
N ARG A 194 -0.73 10.43 -3.63
CA ARG A 194 0.63 10.71 -4.12
C ARG A 194 1.69 10.54 -3.03
N PHE A 195 1.37 10.93 -1.80
CA PHE A 195 2.24 10.70 -0.64
C PHE A 195 2.48 9.21 -0.41
N THR A 196 1.42 8.40 -0.49
CA THR A 196 1.44 6.96 -0.19
C THR A 196 2.51 6.20 -1.00
N PHE A 197 2.69 6.55 -2.28
CA PHE A 197 3.77 5.99 -3.10
C PHE A 197 5.16 6.27 -2.52
N ARG A 198 5.44 7.53 -2.14
CA ARG A 198 6.72 7.93 -1.57
C ARG A 198 6.95 7.22 -0.23
N PHE A 199 5.90 7.15 0.58
CA PHE A 199 5.93 6.55 1.90
C PHE A 199 6.29 5.06 1.84
N GLY A 200 5.74 4.31 0.88
CA GLY A 200 6.06 2.89 0.66
C GLY A 200 7.40 2.59 0.01
N LEU A 201 8.08 3.61 -0.53
CA LEU A 201 9.28 3.43 -1.32
C LEU A 201 10.50 3.27 -0.41
N GLU A 202 11.28 2.21 -0.62
CA GLU A 202 12.53 2.02 0.10
C GLU A 202 13.56 3.11 -0.27
N PRO A 203 14.38 3.57 0.69
CA PRO A 203 15.43 4.56 0.42
C PRO A 203 16.32 4.15 -0.76
N GLY A 204 16.53 5.08 -1.69
CA GLY A 204 17.34 4.85 -2.90
C GLY A 204 16.62 4.18 -4.07
N HIS A 205 15.41 3.64 -3.88
CA HIS A 205 14.64 3.02 -4.94
C HIS A 205 13.78 4.05 -5.71
N ARG A 206 13.35 3.67 -6.92
CA ARG A 206 12.45 4.47 -7.77
C ARG A 206 11.16 3.72 -8.15
N ILE A 207 11.10 2.43 -7.81
CA ILE A 207 10.02 1.51 -8.12
C ILE A 207 9.56 0.92 -6.79
N LEU A 208 8.25 0.95 -6.56
CA LEU A 208 7.61 0.35 -5.40
C LEU A 208 7.50 -1.17 -5.64
N SER A 209 7.87 -2.01 -4.67
CA SER A 209 7.72 -3.47 -4.83
C SER A 209 6.25 -3.84 -5.03
N LEU A 210 5.99 -4.92 -5.78
CA LEU A 210 4.62 -5.34 -6.10
C LEU A 210 3.78 -5.59 -4.83
N ASP A 211 4.32 -6.35 -3.87
CA ASP A 211 3.64 -6.67 -2.60
C ASP A 211 3.27 -5.42 -1.81
N MET A 212 4.18 -4.43 -1.78
CA MET A 212 3.93 -3.16 -1.09
C MET A 212 2.90 -2.32 -1.83
N ALA A 213 2.95 -2.28 -3.16
CA ALA A 213 1.97 -1.56 -3.97
C ALA A 213 0.55 -2.13 -3.78
N ILE A 214 0.40 -3.45 -3.81
CA ILE A 214 -0.88 -4.14 -3.53
C ILE A 214 -1.40 -3.76 -2.15
N SER A 215 -0.54 -3.85 -1.12
CA SER A 215 -0.91 -3.53 0.26
C SER A 215 -1.35 -2.07 0.41
N LEU A 216 -0.61 -1.14 -0.20
CA LEU A 216 -0.92 0.28 -0.12
C LEU A 216 -2.13 0.69 -0.95
N TRP A 217 -2.40 0.04 -2.08
CA TRP A 217 -3.64 0.27 -2.81
C TRP A 217 -4.86 -0.17 -2.01
N ARG A 218 -4.81 -1.35 -1.37
CA ARG A 218 -5.86 -1.80 -0.44
C ARG A 218 -6.07 -0.77 0.67
N LEU A 219 -4.98 -0.27 1.23
CA LEU A 219 -5.01 0.68 2.33
C LEU A 219 -5.56 2.05 1.91
N VAL A 220 -5.00 2.69 0.89
CA VAL A 220 -5.34 4.07 0.49
C VAL A 220 -6.78 4.19 -0.01
N PHE A 221 -7.34 3.15 -0.62
CA PHE A 221 -8.72 3.10 -1.09
C PHE A 221 -9.72 2.55 -0.05
N THR A 222 -9.35 2.53 1.24
CA THR A 222 -10.26 2.08 2.32
C THR A 222 -11.52 2.94 2.42
N VAL A 223 -11.39 4.26 2.27
CA VAL A 223 -12.53 5.19 2.38
C VAL A 223 -13.35 5.30 1.10
N HIS A 224 -12.73 5.05 -0.05
CA HIS A 224 -13.34 5.04 -1.37
C HIS A 224 -12.77 3.89 -2.17
N THR A 225 -13.47 2.77 -2.23
CA THR A 225 -13.03 1.60 -2.97
C THR A 225 -13.60 1.65 -4.39
N PRO A 226 -12.77 1.86 -5.43
CA PRO A 226 -13.25 1.81 -6.81
C PRO A 226 -13.62 0.38 -7.21
N ASP A 227 -14.68 0.21 -8.00
CA ASP A 227 -15.16 -1.11 -8.44
C ASP A 227 -14.11 -1.94 -9.20
N ILE A 228 -13.19 -1.26 -9.87
CA ILE A 228 -12.10 -1.87 -10.62
C ILE A 228 -10.95 -2.37 -9.73
N LEU A 229 -10.84 -1.87 -8.49
CA LEU A 229 -9.71 -2.16 -7.61
C LEU A 229 -9.57 -3.66 -7.30
N PRO A 230 -10.62 -4.42 -6.93
CA PRO A 230 -10.47 -5.86 -6.67
C PRO A 230 -9.96 -6.63 -7.89
N ARG A 231 -10.41 -6.25 -9.09
CA ARG A 231 -9.98 -6.86 -10.35
C ARG A 231 -8.50 -6.55 -10.64
N TRP A 232 -8.11 -5.29 -10.47
CA TRP A 232 -6.72 -4.84 -10.61
C TRP A 232 -5.77 -5.58 -9.66
N LEU A 233 -6.12 -5.66 -8.38
CA LEU A 233 -5.27 -6.33 -7.39
C LEU A 233 -5.16 -7.83 -7.68
N HIS A 234 -6.26 -8.47 -8.08
CA HIS A 234 -6.23 -9.87 -8.49
C HIS A 234 -5.31 -10.09 -9.70
N PHE A 235 -5.41 -9.25 -10.74
CA PHE A 235 -4.51 -9.29 -11.89
C PHE A 235 -3.03 -9.23 -11.45
N LEU A 236 -2.68 -8.26 -10.61
CA LEU A 236 -1.31 -8.12 -10.10
C LEU A 236 -0.84 -9.36 -9.34
N GLU A 237 -1.70 -9.96 -8.51
CA GLU A 237 -1.39 -11.17 -7.73
C GLU A 237 -1.17 -12.41 -8.63
N GLN A 238 -1.79 -12.48 -9.81
CA GLN A 238 -1.61 -13.60 -10.75
C GLN A 238 -0.35 -13.47 -11.63
N HIS A 239 0.20 -12.27 -11.78
CA HIS A 239 1.28 -11.98 -12.75
C HIS A 239 2.63 -11.78 -12.07
N GLN A 240 3.29 -12.89 -11.72
CA GLN A 240 4.59 -12.89 -11.02
C GLN A 240 5.75 -12.26 -11.80
N ASN A 241 5.59 -12.02 -13.11
CA ASN A 241 6.55 -11.29 -13.93
C ASN A 241 6.61 -9.79 -13.60
N ILE A 242 5.56 -9.23 -13.01
CA ILE A 242 5.52 -7.84 -12.55
C ILE A 242 6.30 -7.75 -11.25
N ARG A 243 7.45 -7.05 -11.25
CA ARG A 243 8.29 -6.93 -10.04
C ARG A 243 7.97 -5.72 -9.17
N GLY A 244 7.34 -4.71 -9.74
CA GLY A 244 7.04 -3.48 -9.02
C GLY A 244 6.38 -2.42 -9.89
N ILE A 245 5.94 -1.36 -9.23
CA ILE A 245 5.12 -0.29 -9.78
C ILE A 245 5.95 0.99 -9.80
N PRO A 246 6.23 1.58 -10.98
CA PRO A 246 6.89 2.88 -11.05
C PRO A 246 5.91 4.00 -10.65
N LYS A 247 6.46 5.15 -10.28
CA LYS A 247 5.69 6.32 -9.81
C LYS A 247 4.62 6.77 -10.81
N ASP A 248 4.93 6.68 -12.10
CA ASP A 248 4.02 7.09 -13.16
C ASP A 248 2.78 6.20 -13.20
N THR A 249 2.96 4.88 -13.30
CA THR A 249 1.88 3.90 -13.22
C THR A 249 1.04 4.05 -11.95
N TRP A 250 1.67 4.24 -10.78
CA TRP A 250 0.92 4.50 -9.54
C TRP A 250 0.02 5.74 -9.67
N ASN A 251 0.57 6.87 -10.11
CA ASN A 251 -0.20 8.11 -10.23
C ASN A 251 -1.31 7.99 -11.29
N MET A 252 -1.00 7.37 -12.42
CA MET A 252 -1.97 7.19 -13.51
C MET A 252 -3.11 6.25 -13.13
N PHE A 253 -2.88 5.31 -12.22
CA PHE A 253 -3.93 4.41 -11.76
C PHE A 253 -5.09 5.17 -11.09
N LEU A 254 -4.83 6.29 -10.39
CA LEU A 254 -5.91 7.10 -9.83
C LEU A 254 -6.80 7.71 -10.92
N ASN A 255 -6.21 8.21 -12.02
CA ASN A 255 -6.99 8.70 -13.15
C ASN A 255 -7.75 7.54 -13.81
N PHE A 256 -7.09 6.39 -13.96
CA PHE A 256 -7.69 5.19 -14.55
C PHE A 256 -8.95 4.75 -13.80
N VAL A 257 -8.93 4.71 -12.47
CA VAL A 257 -10.12 4.35 -11.69
C VAL A 257 -11.24 5.41 -11.70
N GLU A 258 -10.90 6.67 -11.97
CA GLU A 258 -11.86 7.78 -12.04
C GLU A 258 -12.53 7.91 -13.42
N THR A 259 -11.82 7.59 -14.51
CA THR A 259 -12.24 7.94 -15.87
C THR A 259 -12.38 6.77 -16.84
N CYS A 260 -11.75 5.62 -16.56
CA CYS A 260 -11.69 4.53 -17.54
C CYS A 260 -12.93 3.64 -17.47
N ASP A 261 -13.57 3.44 -18.63
CA ASP A 261 -14.50 2.34 -18.85
C ASP A 261 -13.76 1.19 -19.54
N ILE A 262 -13.47 0.13 -18.77
CA ILE A 262 -12.76 -1.07 -19.28
C ILE A 262 -13.50 -1.79 -20.41
N THR A 263 -14.81 -1.56 -20.58
CA THR A 263 -15.60 -2.18 -21.66
C THR A 263 -15.44 -1.47 -22.99
N GLN A 264 -15.03 -0.19 -22.96
CA GLN A 264 -14.80 0.68 -24.12
C GLN A 264 -13.34 1.13 -24.20
N TYR A 265 -12.44 0.36 -23.59
CA TYR A 265 -11.03 0.70 -23.50
C TYR A 265 -10.39 0.86 -24.87
N ASP A 266 -9.62 1.94 -25.05
CA ASP A 266 -8.85 2.25 -26.25
C ASP A 266 -7.35 2.12 -25.93
N ASP A 267 -6.71 1.10 -26.50
CA ASP A 267 -5.28 0.80 -26.34
C ASP A 267 -4.37 1.77 -27.10
N THR A 268 -4.93 2.72 -27.85
CA THR A 268 -4.19 3.79 -28.51
C THR A 268 -4.01 5.04 -27.64
N GLU A 269 -4.71 5.11 -26.50
CA GLU A 269 -4.53 6.17 -25.51
C GLU A 269 -3.18 6.07 -24.78
N ALA A 270 -2.71 7.17 -24.21
CA ALA A 270 -1.39 7.25 -23.56
C ALA A 270 -1.36 6.66 -22.14
N TRP A 271 -1.99 5.50 -21.94
CA TRP A 271 -1.93 4.78 -20.67
C TRP A 271 -0.61 4.02 -20.51
N PRO A 272 -0.15 3.79 -19.26
CA PRO A 272 0.91 2.81 -19.02
C PRO A 272 0.53 1.44 -19.58
N SER A 273 1.44 0.78 -20.28
CA SER A 273 1.18 -0.52 -20.94
C SER A 273 0.66 -1.61 -20.00
N LEU A 274 0.96 -1.50 -18.71
CA LEU A 274 0.44 -2.41 -17.69
C LEU A 274 -1.09 -2.35 -17.57
N PHE A 275 -1.71 -1.23 -17.96
CA PHE A 275 -3.17 -1.10 -18.00
C PHE A 275 -3.75 -1.81 -19.22
N ASP A 276 -3.07 -1.79 -20.37
CA ASP A 276 -3.43 -2.60 -21.53
C ASP A 276 -3.44 -4.09 -21.15
N ASP A 277 -2.33 -4.57 -20.55
CA ASP A 277 -2.20 -5.96 -20.09
C ASP A 277 -3.33 -6.36 -19.12
N PHE A 278 -3.69 -5.44 -18.21
CA PHE A 278 -4.78 -5.65 -17.26
C PHE A 278 -6.15 -5.75 -17.94
N VAL A 279 -6.44 -4.86 -18.89
CA VAL A 279 -7.72 -4.85 -19.59
C VAL A 279 -7.85 -6.09 -20.48
N GLU A 280 -6.79 -6.46 -21.20
CA GLU A 280 -6.75 -7.70 -21.99
C GLU A 280 -7.03 -8.92 -21.10
N TYR A 281 -6.35 -9.01 -19.95
CA TYR A 281 -6.55 -10.09 -18.99
C TYR A 281 -8.00 -10.15 -18.46
N GLU A 282 -8.59 -9.00 -18.11
CA GLU A 282 -9.95 -8.94 -17.60
C GLU A 282 -10.98 -9.36 -18.65
N GLN A 283 -10.82 -8.91 -19.90
CA GLN A 283 -11.69 -9.30 -21.01
C GLN A 283 -11.62 -10.80 -21.27
N GLU A 284 -10.42 -11.40 -21.25
CA GLU A 284 -10.24 -12.84 -21.43
C GLU A 284 -10.87 -13.64 -20.28
N ARG A 285 -10.70 -13.18 -19.04
CA ARG A 285 -11.34 -13.81 -17.87
C ARG A 285 -12.86 -13.80 -17.96
N LEU A 286 -13.46 -12.71 -18.43
CA LEU A 286 -14.91 -12.60 -18.61
C LEU A 286 -15.43 -13.53 -19.72
N LYS A 287 -14.70 -13.66 -20.84
CA LYS A 287 -15.04 -14.63 -21.91
C LYS A 287 -15.05 -16.06 -21.36
N GLN A 288 -14.03 -16.43 -20.59
CA GLN A 288 -13.93 -17.77 -19.99
C GLN A 288 -15.03 -18.02 -18.95
N ALA A 289 -15.40 -17.02 -18.15
CA ALA A 289 -16.51 -17.13 -17.20
C ALA A 289 -17.86 -17.33 -17.90
N GLY A 290 -18.10 -16.63 -19.02
CA GLY A 290 -19.31 -16.79 -19.83
C GLY A 290 -19.43 -18.17 -20.48
N LEU A 291 -18.32 -18.72 -21.00
CA LEU A 291 -18.27 -20.07 -21.58
C LEU A 291 -18.56 -21.16 -20.54
N LYS A 292 -18.04 -21.02 -19.32
CA LYS A 292 -18.30 -21.97 -18.22
C LYS A 292 -19.76 -21.93 -17.74
N ALA A 293 -20.38 -20.74 -17.75
CA ALA A 293 -21.78 -20.60 -17.38
C ALA A 293 -22.70 -21.29 -18.39
N SER A 294 -22.47 -21.11 -19.70
CA SER A 294 -23.27 -21.76 -20.74
C SER A 294 -23.08 -23.28 -20.79
N GLU A 295 -21.88 -23.79 -20.49
CA GLU A 295 -21.65 -25.24 -20.35
C GLU A 295 -22.39 -25.83 -19.14
N SER A 296 -22.53 -25.08 -18.03
CA SER A 296 -23.25 -25.55 -16.84
C SER A 296 -24.78 -25.54 -17.01
N GLU A 297 -25.34 -24.62 -17.79
CA GLU A 297 -26.77 -24.58 -18.10
C GLU A 297 -27.16 -25.66 -19.14
N GLY A 298 -26.31 -25.93 -20.14
CA GLY A 298 -26.57 -26.96 -21.15
C GLY A 298 -26.56 -28.41 -20.61
N VAL A 299 -26.00 -28.64 -19.43
CA VAL A 299 -26.02 -29.97 -18.77
C VAL A 299 -27.33 -30.23 -18.02
N VAL A 300 -28.08 -29.18 -17.65
CA VAL A 300 -29.36 -29.33 -16.92
C VAL A 300 -30.48 -29.74 -17.89
N GLU A 301 -30.57 -29.14 -19.08
CA GLU A 301 -31.57 -29.50 -20.11
C GLU A 301 -31.38 -30.91 -20.69
N GLY A 302 -30.15 -31.46 -20.68
CA GLY A 302 -29.87 -32.82 -21.16
C GLY A 302 -30.28 -33.95 -20.21
N SER A 303 -30.80 -33.63 -19.02
CA SER A 303 -31.13 -34.63 -17.98
C SER A 303 -32.64 -34.88 -17.78
N GLU A 304 -33.51 -34.05 -18.38
CA GLU A 304 -34.97 -34.17 -18.23
C GLU A 304 -35.63 -35.02 -19.33
N GLU A 305 -34.93 -35.33 -20.43
CA GLU A 305 -35.47 -36.12 -21.56
C GLU A 305 -35.30 -37.65 -21.40
N ALA A 306 -34.74 -38.13 -20.28
CA ALA A 306 -34.52 -39.57 -20.03
C ALA A 306 -35.57 -40.25 -19.13
N ALA A 307 -36.60 -39.53 -18.68
CA ALA A 307 -37.59 -40.04 -17.71
C ALA A 307 -39.02 -40.25 -18.26
N ALA A 308 -39.22 -40.25 -19.59
CA ALA A 308 -40.50 -40.54 -20.22
C ALA A 308 -40.43 -41.80 -21.08
N GLY A 309 -40.39 -42.98 -20.44
CA GLY A 309 -40.25 -44.23 -21.18
C GLY A 309 -40.47 -45.51 -20.38
N VAL A 310 -41.40 -45.53 -19.42
CA VAL A 310 -41.90 -46.80 -18.86
C VAL A 310 -43.39 -46.67 -18.57
N GLU A 311 -44.19 -47.41 -19.35
CA GLU A 311 -45.49 -48.01 -19.06
C GLU A 311 -46.41 -47.95 -20.29
N VAL A 312 -46.69 -49.13 -20.87
CA VAL A 312 -48.02 -49.69 -21.20
C VAL A 312 -47.83 -50.77 -22.29
N LEU A 313 -47.99 -52.04 -21.88
CA LEU A 313 -48.42 -53.18 -22.71
C LEU A 313 -49.22 -54.07 -21.75
N GLU A 314 -50.52 -53.82 -21.58
CA GLU A 314 -51.65 -54.44 -22.30
C GLU A 314 -51.79 -55.95 -22.00
N ASP A 315 -52.68 -56.25 -21.03
CA ASP A 315 -53.26 -57.57 -20.79
C ASP A 315 -54.33 -57.85 -21.88
N ASP A 316 -54.05 -58.79 -22.77
CA ASP A 316 -55.05 -59.35 -23.67
C ASP A 316 -55.99 -60.29 -22.92
N ASN A 317 -57.27 -59.90 -22.91
CA ASN A 317 -58.36 -60.64 -22.33
C ASN A 317 -59.03 -61.55 -23.39
N ASN A 318 -59.45 -62.72 -22.91
CA ASN A 318 -60.71 -63.40 -23.26
C ASN A 318 -60.66 -64.67 -24.16
N ASN A 319 -60.79 -65.80 -23.48
CA ASN A 319 -61.81 -66.85 -23.62
C ASN A 319 -62.47 -67.15 -24.99
N SER A 320 -62.46 -68.46 -25.30
CA SER A 320 -63.30 -69.25 -26.25
C SER A 320 -62.87 -69.29 -27.73
#